data_AF-A0A3D1AH00-F1
#
_entry.id   AF-A0A3D1AH00-F1
#
_cell.length_a   1.000
_cell.length_b   1.000
_cell.length_c   1.000
_cell.angle_alpha   90.00
_cell.angle_beta   90.00
_cell.angle_gamma   90.00
#
_symmetry.space_group_name_H-M   'P 1'
#
loop_
_entity.id
_entity.type
_entity.pdbx_description
1 polymer ?
#
loop_
_entity_poly.entity_id
_entity_poly.type
_entity_poly.pdbx_seq_one_letter_code
_entity_poly.pdbx_strand_id
1 'polypeptide(L)'
;MLLCINNRAKASDDLIWYEDRNEVITLAKEQGKNILLLYGRTTCGNCNAAKKYINEAPLNKIVLENFILWFCNIDIPEKKAQALDYRAYYDESITLPLLCVIDPDNPMPALSYSTNRKNAEEIAAILNANLPTANEEITAVPNKAYIADNTLVISSANTNETLRIYTISGQLIDSFDKKDNIATRSTYTYPKGMLIINSSSGWSLKIIK
;
A
#
# COMPACT_ATOMS: atom_id res chain seq x y z
N MET A 1 -9.47 -5.39 -41.97
CA MET A 1 -8.08 -5.88 -41.89
C MET A 1 -7.55 -5.41 -40.53
N LEU A 2 -7.78 -6.19 -39.46
CA LEU A 2 -6.77 -7.01 -38.74
C LEU A 2 -5.52 -6.15 -38.38
N LEU A 3 -5.00 -5.99 -37.17
CA LEU A 3 -5.01 -6.59 -35.82
C LEU A 3 -4.38 -5.47 -34.92
N CYS A 4 -4.38 -5.42 -33.58
CA CYS A 4 -4.16 -6.44 -32.56
C CYS A 4 -4.90 -6.03 -31.29
N ILE A 5 -5.86 -6.84 -30.84
CA ILE A 5 -6.28 -6.81 -29.44
C ILE A 5 -5.16 -7.53 -28.69
N ASN A 6 -4.40 -6.80 -27.87
CA ASN A 6 -3.43 -7.40 -26.97
C ASN A 6 -4.19 -8.24 -25.93
N ASN A 7 -4.40 -9.52 -26.25
CA ASN A 7 -4.58 -10.58 -25.28
C ASN A 7 -3.31 -10.65 -24.42
N ARG A 8 -3.22 -9.85 -23.36
CA ARG A 8 -2.32 -10.18 -22.26
C ARG A 8 -3.05 -11.21 -21.40
N ALA A 9 -2.42 -12.38 -21.37
CA ALA A 9 -2.84 -13.58 -20.67
C ALA A 9 -3.34 -13.28 -19.26
N LYS A 10 -4.35 -14.04 -18.85
CA LYS A 10 -4.72 -14.25 -17.45
C LYS A 10 -3.43 -14.58 -16.68
N ALA A 11 -2.97 -13.69 -15.80
CA ALA A 11 -1.79 -13.91 -14.98
C ALA A 11 -1.97 -15.23 -14.20
N SER A 12 -0.92 -16.05 -14.09
CA SER A 12 -0.97 -17.24 -13.24
C SER A 12 -1.22 -16.82 -11.80
N ASP A 13 -2.06 -17.58 -11.07
CA ASP A 13 -2.33 -17.42 -9.63
C ASP A 13 -1.11 -17.78 -8.74
N ASP A 14 0.11 -17.66 -9.28
CA ASP A 14 1.33 -18.01 -8.58
C ASP A 14 1.89 -16.78 -7.88
N LEU A 15 2.30 -16.96 -6.61
CA LEU A 15 2.95 -15.93 -5.83
C LEU A 15 4.37 -15.66 -6.35
N ILE A 16 4.64 -14.41 -6.71
CA ILE A 16 5.94 -13.94 -7.20
C ILE A 16 6.65 -13.18 -6.08
N TRP A 17 7.84 -13.64 -5.70
CA TRP A 17 8.74 -12.91 -4.79
C TRP A 17 9.67 -12.01 -5.61
N TYR A 18 9.38 -10.71 -5.61
CA TYR A 18 10.24 -9.71 -6.23
C TYR A 18 11.47 -9.44 -5.36
N GLU A 19 12.55 -8.97 -5.97
CA GLU A 19 13.80 -8.66 -5.26
C GLU A 19 14.26 -7.21 -5.45
N ASP A 20 13.48 -6.37 -6.14
CA ASP A 20 13.78 -4.95 -6.32
C ASP A 20 12.76 -4.09 -5.57
N ARG A 21 13.23 -3.23 -4.67
CA ARG A 21 12.39 -2.37 -3.83
C ARG A 21 11.58 -1.37 -4.65
N ASN A 22 12.16 -0.78 -5.68
CA ASN A 22 11.47 0.26 -6.47
C ASN A 22 10.36 -0.36 -7.31
N GLU A 23 10.61 -1.54 -7.88
CA GLU A 23 9.60 -2.33 -8.59
C GLU A 23 8.45 -2.72 -7.63
N VAL A 24 8.78 -3.26 -6.45
CA VAL A 24 7.79 -3.65 -5.44
C VAL A 24 6.92 -2.47 -5.01
N ILE A 25 7.52 -1.32 -4.69
CA ILE A 25 6.78 -0.13 -4.24
C ILE A 25 5.87 0.39 -5.37
N THR A 26 6.38 0.44 -6.59
CA THR A 26 5.59 0.88 -7.76
C THR A 26 4.39 -0.05 -7.96
N LEU A 27 4.61 -1.36 -8.02
CA LEU A 27 3.55 -2.36 -8.21
C LEU A 27 2.51 -2.32 -7.08
N ALA A 28 2.97 -2.15 -5.83
CA ALA A 28 2.09 -2.09 -4.67
C ALA A 28 1.14 -0.89 -4.75
N LYS A 29 1.64 0.29 -5.14
CA LYS A 29 0.82 1.49 -5.37
C LYS A 29 -0.16 1.31 -6.52
N GLU A 30 0.32 0.80 -7.66
CA GLU A 30 -0.51 0.58 -8.84
C GLU A 30 -1.66 -0.39 -8.56
N GLN A 31 -1.43 -1.41 -7.73
CA GLN A 31 -2.42 -2.42 -7.39
C GLN A 31 -3.22 -2.12 -6.12
N GLY A 32 -2.91 -1.04 -5.39
CA GLY A 32 -3.54 -0.74 -4.10
C GLY A 32 -3.31 -1.85 -3.05
N LYS A 33 -2.12 -2.44 -3.05
CA LYS A 33 -1.74 -3.55 -2.16
C LYS A 33 -0.68 -3.11 -1.15
N ASN A 34 -0.67 -3.73 0.02
CA ASN A 34 0.45 -3.60 0.95
C ASN A 34 1.64 -4.43 0.45
N ILE A 35 2.83 -4.21 1.02
CA ILE A 35 4.02 -5.01 0.71
C ILE A 35 4.29 -5.94 1.89
N LEU A 36 4.54 -7.22 1.61
CA LEU A 36 5.08 -8.17 2.59
C LEU A 36 6.56 -8.40 2.29
N LEU A 37 7.42 -7.76 3.07
CA LEU A 37 8.86 -7.96 3.04
C LEU A 37 9.22 -9.23 3.84
N LEU A 38 10.05 -10.07 3.25
CA LEU A 38 10.82 -11.11 3.93
C LEU A 38 12.31 -10.79 3.77
N TYR A 39 12.91 -10.28 4.84
CA TYR A 39 14.34 -10.05 4.94
C TYR A 39 15.00 -11.29 5.54
N GLY A 40 15.81 -11.99 4.73
CA GLY A 40 16.35 -13.30 5.10
C GLY A 40 17.33 -13.84 4.06
N ARG A 41 17.63 -15.14 4.14
CA ARG A 41 18.52 -15.82 3.19
C ARG A 41 17.93 -17.14 2.72
N THR A 42 18.41 -17.65 1.59
CA THR A 42 17.93 -18.90 0.97
C THR A 42 18.30 -20.15 1.76
N THR A 43 19.40 -20.11 2.52
CA THR A 43 19.88 -21.23 3.37
C THR A 43 19.19 -21.28 4.74
N CYS A 44 18.34 -20.30 5.07
CA CYS A 44 17.69 -20.19 6.37
C CYS A 44 16.40 -21.03 6.42
N GLY A 45 16.41 -22.10 7.23
CA GLY A 45 15.25 -22.99 7.39
C GLY A 45 13.98 -22.27 7.85
N ASN A 46 14.09 -21.30 8.75
CA ASN A 46 12.95 -20.50 9.21
C ASN A 46 12.39 -19.61 8.09
N CYS A 47 13.26 -19.07 7.24
CA CYS A 47 12.90 -18.22 6.11
C CYS A 47 12.17 -19.03 5.04
N ASN A 48 12.67 -20.24 4.75
CA ASN A 48 12.05 -21.18 3.83
C ASN A 48 10.71 -21.70 4.38
N ALA A 49 10.60 -21.92 5.69
CA ALA A 49 9.33 -22.27 6.32
C ALA A 49 8.29 -21.15 6.18
N ALA A 50 8.66 -19.90 6.42
CA ALA A 50 7.75 -18.76 6.22
C ALA A 50 7.28 -18.64 4.76
N LYS A 51 8.20 -18.73 3.78
CA LYS A 51 7.84 -18.76 2.35
C LYS A 51 6.90 -19.91 2.01
N LYS A 52 7.15 -21.10 2.58
CA LYS A 52 6.29 -22.27 2.39
C LYS A 52 4.87 -22.00 2.89
N TYR A 53 4.71 -21.52 4.13
CA TYR A 53 3.39 -21.22 4.69
C TYR A 53 2.65 -20.15 3.90
N ILE A 54 3.36 -19.11 3.43
CA ILE A 54 2.81 -18.04 2.58
C ILE A 54 2.31 -18.59 1.24
N ASN A 55 3.03 -19.55 0.66
CA ASN A 55 2.68 -20.14 -0.63
C ASN A 55 1.58 -21.21 -0.56
N GLU A 56 1.21 -21.67 0.63
CA GLU A 56 0.19 -22.69 0.84
C GLU A 56 -1.17 -22.08 1.19
N ALA A 57 -2.25 -22.79 0.83
CA ALA A 57 -3.59 -22.40 1.23
C ALA A 57 -3.78 -22.53 2.76
N PRO A 58 -4.54 -21.63 3.39
CA PRO A 58 -5.32 -20.54 2.79
C PRO A 58 -4.54 -19.22 2.62
N LEU A 59 -3.31 -19.12 3.13
CA LEU A 59 -2.57 -17.85 3.18
C LEU A 59 -2.28 -17.31 1.78
N ASN A 60 -1.99 -18.18 0.82
CA ASN A 60 -1.67 -17.77 -0.54
C ASN A 60 -2.76 -16.89 -1.19
N LYS A 61 -4.04 -17.15 -0.91
CA LYS A 61 -5.17 -16.34 -1.40
C LYS A 61 -5.14 -14.93 -0.82
N ILE A 62 -4.98 -14.84 0.50
CA ILE A 62 -4.88 -13.56 1.21
C ILE A 62 -3.73 -12.74 0.62
N VAL A 63 -2.58 -13.39 0.38
CA VAL A 63 -1.39 -12.75 -0.17
C VAL A 63 -1.61 -12.29 -1.61
N LEU A 64 -2.13 -13.14 -2.49
CA LEU A 64 -2.42 -12.79 -3.89
C LEU A 64 -3.34 -11.58 -4.00
N GLU A 65 -4.37 -11.52 -3.16
CA GLU A 65 -5.38 -10.46 -3.19
C GLU A 65 -4.89 -9.14 -2.61
N ASN A 66 -4.01 -9.17 -1.61
CA ASN A 66 -3.78 -7.99 -0.75
C ASN A 66 -2.33 -7.52 -0.67
N PHE A 67 -1.37 -8.33 -1.13
CA PHE A 67 0.05 -8.07 -0.91
C PHE A 67 0.92 -8.23 -2.16
N ILE A 68 1.95 -7.39 -2.27
CA ILE A 68 3.11 -7.61 -3.14
C ILE A 68 4.23 -8.20 -2.28
N LEU A 69 4.79 -9.33 -2.71
CA LEU A 69 5.84 -10.02 -1.97
C LEU A 69 7.22 -9.50 -2.35
N TRP A 70 8.02 -9.15 -1.34
CA TRP A 70 9.39 -8.69 -1.51
C TRP A 70 10.36 -9.57 -0.74
N PHE A 71 11.23 -10.29 -1.43
CA PHE A 71 12.32 -11.03 -0.81
C PHE A 71 13.60 -10.22 -0.88
N CYS A 72 14.10 -9.84 0.29
CA CYS A 72 15.43 -9.26 0.41
C CYS A 72 16.41 -10.36 0.84
N ASN A 73 17.18 -10.87 -0.12
CA ASN A 73 18.23 -11.85 0.14
C ASN A 73 19.47 -11.17 0.74
N ILE A 74 19.71 -11.37 2.03
CA ILE A 74 20.76 -10.68 2.77
C ILE A 74 22.17 -11.17 2.46
N ASP A 75 22.29 -12.32 1.81
CA ASP A 75 23.58 -12.85 1.36
C ASP A 75 24.04 -12.18 0.05
N ILE A 76 23.17 -11.38 -0.59
CA ILE A 76 23.48 -10.56 -1.77
C ILE A 76 23.58 -9.08 -1.32
N PRO A 77 24.76 -8.45 -1.32
CA PRO A 77 24.96 -7.10 -0.77
C PRO A 77 24.03 -6.03 -1.35
N GLU A 78 23.78 -6.05 -2.66
CA GLU A 78 22.92 -5.07 -3.34
C GLU A 78 21.46 -5.23 -2.92
N LYS A 79 21.02 -6.46 -2.66
CA LYS A 79 19.66 -6.74 -2.17
C LYS A 79 19.53 -6.37 -0.71
N LYS A 80 20.50 -6.76 0.11
CA LYS A 80 20.57 -6.40 1.54
C LYS A 80 20.42 -4.90 1.74
N ALA A 81 21.17 -4.10 0.96
CA ALA A 81 21.16 -2.64 1.06
C ALA A 81 19.77 -2.02 0.90
N GLN A 82 18.88 -2.64 0.12
CA GLN A 82 17.55 -2.10 -0.15
C GLN A 82 16.61 -2.12 1.06
N ALA A 83 16.86 -2.96 2.06
CA ALA A 83 16.01 -3.12 3.24
C ALA A 83 16.75 -2.89 4.57
N LEU A 84 17.95 -2.30 4.53
CA LEU A 84 18.76 -2.02 5.72
C LEU A 84 18.06 -1.06 6.68
N ASP A 85 17.26 -0.14 6.16
CA ASP A 85 16.45 0.80 6.95
C ASP A 85 15.46 0.07 7.87
N TYR A 86 14.76 -0.95 7.37
CA TYR A 86 13.90 -1.79 8.20
C TYR A 86 14.68 -2.56 9.26
N ARG A 87 15.86 -3.08 8.92
CA ARG A 87 16.72 -3.78 9.88
C ARG A 87 17.22 -2.85 10.99
N ALA A 88 17.66 -1.65 10.63
CA ALA A 88 18.18 -0.66 11.57
C ALA A 88 17.10 -0.08 12.47
N TYR A 89 15.88 0.11 11.94
CA TYR A 89 14.76 0.68 12.69
C TYR A 89 14.28 -0.25 13.83
N TYR A 90 14.30 -1.57 13.63
CA TYR A 90 13.71 -2.55 14.56
C TYR A 90 14.72 -3.33 15.41
N ASP A 91 15.93 -2.78 15.64
CA ASP A 91 17.10 -3.36 16.35
C ASP A 91 18.06 -4.16 15.45
N GLU A 92 19.37 -4.06 15.69
CA GLU A 92 20.45 -4.87 15.08
C GLU A 92 20.51 -6.32 15.61
N SER A 93 19.77 -6.67 16.67
CA SER A 93 19.70 -8.03 17.21
C SER A 93 18.72 -8.99 16.51
N ILE A 94 17.89 -8.51 15.56
CA ILE A 94 16.87 -9.32 14.85
C ILE A 94 17.40 -10.66 14.31
N THR A 95 16.73 -11.72 14.72
CA THR A 95 16.85 -13.06 14.18
C THR A 95 15.96 -13.28 12.96
N LEU A 96 16.47 -14.05 11.99
CA LEU A 96 15.79 -14.29 10.72
C LEU A 96 14.64 -15.31 10.83
N PRO A 97 13.62 -15.20 9.95
CA PRO A 97 13.38 -14.06 9.04
C PRO A 97 12.89 -12.82 9.79
N LEU A 98 13.15 -11.64 9.23
CA LEU A 98 12.38 -10.43 9.55
C LEU A 98 11.26 -10.33 8.51
N LEU A 99 10.01 -10.34 8.99
CA LEU A 99 8.82 -10.05 8.19
C LEU A 99 8.35 -8.64 8.50
N CYS A 100 8.08 -7.84 7.48
CA CYS A 100 7.46 -6.52 7.63
C CYS A 100 6.24 -6.40 6.71
N VAL A 101 5.15 -5.84 7.24
CA VAL A 101 4.03 -5.38 6.41
C VAL A 101 4.16 -3.87 6.24
N ILE A 102 4.22 -3.43 4.99
CA ILE A 102 4.58 -2.06 4.64
C ILE A 102 3.46 -1.45 3.81
N ASP A 103 2.97 -0.27 4.22
CA ASP A 103 2.14 0.60 3.39
C ASP A 103 3.05 1.23 2.31
N PRO A 104 2.80 1.03 1.01
CA PRO A 104 3.65 1.59 -0.02
C PRO A 104 3.59 3.13 -0.07
N ASP A 105 2.54 3.76 0.44
CA ASP A 105 2.44 5.21 0.54
C ASP A 105 3.18 5.75 1.76
N ASN A 106 3.20 5.03 2.89
CA ASN A 106 3.98 5.39 4.07
C ASN A 106 4.94 4.26 4.45
N PRO A 107 6.04 4.07 3.69
CA PRO A 107 6.84 2.86 3.79
C PRO A 107 7.62 2.72 5.11
N MET A 108 7.73 3.76 5.92
CA MET A 108 8.43 3.73 7.20
C MET A 108 7.68 4.56 8.27
N PRO A 109 7.43 4.03 9.48
CA PRO A 109 7.68 2.64 9.89
C PRO A 109 6.79 1.64 9.13
N ALA A 110 7.18 0.37 9.13
CA ALA A 110 6.28 -0.70 8.71
C ALA A 110 5.04 -0.74 9.62
N LEU A 111 3.89 -1.08 9.05
CA LEU A 111 2.61 -1.23 9.78
C LEU A 111 2.71 -2.29 10.86
N SER A 112 3.42 -3.37 10.55
CA SER A 112 3.73 -4.45 11.48
C SER A 112 5.07 -5.09 11.14
N TYR A 113 5.75 -5.65 12.14
CA TYR A 113 6.94 -6.46 11.93
C TYR A 113 6.96 -7.67 12.85
N SER A 114 7.66 -8.72 12.43
CA SER A 114 7.95 -9.88 13.28
C SER A 114 9.31 -10.48 12.94
N THR A 115 9.88 -11.18 13.91
CA THR A 115 11.20 -11.81 13.81
C THR A 115 11.11 -13.27 14.24
N ASN A 116 12.21 -14.03 14.05
CA ASN A 116 12.27 -15.46 14.32
C ASN A 116 11.27 -16.29 13.49
N ARG A 117 11.26 -17.61 13.75
CA ARG A 117 10.29 -18.51 13.14
C ARG A 117 8.88 -18.16 13.61
N LYS A 118 7.97 -18.04 12.66
CA LYS A 118 6.52 -18.00 12.86
C LYS A 118 5.87 -19.24 12.27
N ASN A 119 4.84 -19.74 12.94
CA ASN A 119 3.98 -20.79 12.37
C ASN A 119 2.95 -20.15 11.41
N ALA A 120 2.17 -20.98 10.71
CA ALA A 120 1.21 -20.50 9.72
C ALA A 120 0.09 -19.63 10.33
N GLU A 121 -0.36 -19.93 11.56
CA GLU A 121 -1.42 -19.17 12.25
C GLU A 121 -0.92 -17.77 12.65
N GLU A 122 0.31 -17.66 13.15
CA GLU A 122 0.92 -16.39 13.48
C GLU A 122 1.11 -15.51 12.24
N ILE A 123 1.54 -16.09 11.11
CA ILE A 123 1.66 -15.36 9.84
C ILE A 123 0.26 -14.91 9.38
N ALA A 124 -0.74 -15.78 9.45
CA ALA A 124 -2.11 -15.42 9.10
C ALA A 124 -2.64 -14.27 9.96
N ALA A 125 -2.34 -14.25 11.27
CA ALA A 125 -2.72 -13.15 12.15
C ALA A 125 -2.07 -11.82 11.73
N ILE A 126 -0.78 -11.84 11.37
CA ILE A 126 -0.07 -10.66 10.85
C ILE A 126 -0.72 -10.17 9.56
N LEU A 127 -1.00 -11.05 8.60
CA LEU A 127 -1.60 -10.65 7.33
C LEU A 127 -3.00 -10.06 7.50
N ASN A 128 -3.88 -10.73 8.26
CA ASN A 128 -5.26 -10.29 8.45
C ASN A 128 -5.36 -8.98 9.24
N ALA A 129 -4.43 -8.72 10.16
CA ALA A 129 -4.39 -7.45 10.90
C ALA A 129 -3.91 -6.27 10.04
N ASN A 130 -3.33 -6.53 8.86
CA ASN A 130 -2.70 -5.51 8.02
C ASN A 130 -3.13 -5.60 6.55
N LEU A 131 -4.40 -5.96 6.31
CA LEU A 131 -4.98 -5.86 4.98
C LEU A 131 -4.98 -4.39 4.53
N PRO A 132 -4.76 -4.12 3.23
CA PRO A 132 -4.92 -2.77 2.69
C PRO A 132 -6.37 -2.31 2.90
N THR A 133 -6.57 -1.00 3.10
CA THR A 133 -7.92 -0.42 3.09
C THR A 133 -8.58 -0.77 1.76
N ALA A 134 -9.80 -1.31 1.81
CA ALA A 134 -10.50 -1.71 0.60
C ALA A 134 -10.67 -0.51 -0.35
N ASN A 135 -10.48 -0.75 -1.65
CA ASN A 135 -10.91 0.22 -2.66
C ASN A 135 -12.42 0.38 -2.54
N GLU A 136 -12.89 1.60 -2.32
CA GLU A 136 -14.32 1.85 -2.32
C GLU A 136 -14.80 1.98 -3.76
N GLU A 137 -15.92 1.33 -4.09
CA GLU A 137 -16.65 1.71 -5.29
C GLU A 137 -17.16 3.15 -5.08
N ILE A 138 -16.62 4.08 -5.88
CA ILE A 138 -16.97 5.49 -5.81
C ILE A 138 -18.39 5.66 -6.38
N THR A 139 -19.38 5.57 -5.50
CA THR A 139 -20.81 5.72 -5.83
C THR A 139 -21.33 7.15 -5.62
N ALA A 140 -20.48 8.05 -5.12
CA ALA A 140 -20.84 9.45 -4.97
C ALA A 140 -21.14 10.06 -6.36
N VAL A 141 -22.28 10.74 -6.53
CA VAL A 141 -22.51 11.61 -7.69
C VAL A 141 -21.59 12.82 -7.53
N PRO A 142 -20.45 12.88 -8.23
CA PRO A 142 -19.47 13.92 -7.96
C PRO A 142 -20.01 15.22 -8.56
N ASN A 143 -20.16 16.25 -7.73
CA ASN A 143 -20.37 17.60 -8.25
C ASN A 143 -19.08 18.11 -8.91
N LYS A 144 -17.93 17.82 -8.27
CA LYS A 144 -16.58 18.12 -8.80
C LYS A 144 -15.60 17.04 -8.39
N ALA A 145 -14.62 16.79 -9.26
CA ALA A 145 -13.49 15.91 -8.99
C ALA A 145 -12.19 16.66 -9.30
N TYR A 146 -11.19 16.46 -8.44
CA TYR A 146 -9.87 17.06 -8.57
C TYR A 146 -8.81 15.98 -8.44
N ILE A 147 -7.80 16.01 -9.29
CA ILE A 147 -6.63 15.14 -9.17
C ILE A 147 -5.46 16.01 -8.76
N ALA A 148 -4.80 15.64 -7.65
CA ALA A 148 -3.59 16.30 -7.17
C ALA A 148 -2.59 15.22 -6.75
N ASP A 149 -1.42 15.22 -7.42
CA ASP A 149 -0.36 14.22 -7.29
C ASP A 149 -0.87 12.77 -7.32
N ASN A 150 -0.98 12.12 -6.16
CA ASN A 150 -1.42 10.73 -6.00
C ASN A 150 -2.78 10.61 -5.32
N THR A 151 -3.57 11.68 -5.31
CA THR A 151 -4.89 11.71 -4.70
C THR A 151 -5.97 12.15 -5.67
N LEU A 152 -7.15 11.53 -5.52
CA LEU A 152 -8.40 11.93 -6.13
C LEU A 152 -9.29 12.53 -5.04
N VAL A 153 -9.70 13.78 -5.20
CA VAL A 153 -10.63 14.44 -4.29
C VAL A 153 -11.98 14.58 -4.97
N ILE A 154 -13.02 14.07 -4.32
CA ILE A 154 -14.41 14.14 -4.79
C ILE A 154 -15.22 15.02 -3.86
N SER A 155 -15.92 15.99 -4.45
CA SER A 155 -16.89 16.83 -3.77
C SER A 155 -18.31 16.38 -4.10
N SER A 156 -19.14 16.20 -3.06
CA SER A 156 -20.51 15.71 -3.20
C SER A 156 -21.55 16.77 -3.59
N ALA A 157 -21.24 18.06 -3.45
CA ALA A 157 -22.21 19.15 -3.65
C ALA A 157 -21.53 20.49 -3.99
N ASN A 158 -22.31 21.56 -4.18
CA ASN A 158 -21.80 22.95 -4.27
C ASN A 158 -21.78 23.67 -2.91
N THR A 159 -22.50 23.15 -1.92
CA THR A 159 -22.68 23.73 -0.59
C THR A 159 -22.73 22.60 0.44
N ASN A 160 -22.15 22.82 1.63
CA ASN A 160 -21.97 21.78 2.65
C ASN A 160 -21.34 20.51 2.06
N GLU A 161 -20.29 20.72 1.27
CA GLU A 161 -19.64 19.67 0.51
C GLU A 161 -19.03 18.64 1.46
N THR A 162 -19.28 17.36 1.22
CA THR A 162 -18.44 16.30 1.77
C THR A 162 -17.29 16.11 0.79
N LEU A 163 -16.07 16.38 1.25
CA LEU A 163 -14.86 16.08 0.51
C LEU A 163 -14.39 14.69 0.91
N ARG A 164 -14.33 13.79 -0.06
CA ARG A 164 -13.70 12.47 0.07
C ARG A 164 -12.40 12.46 -0.70
N ILE A 165 -11.34 12.00 -0.06
CA ILE A 165 -9.99 11.96 -0.60
C ILE A 165 -9.63 10.49 -0.75
N TYR A 166 -9.23 10.10 -1.96
CA TYR A 166 -8.84 8.74 -2.31
C TYR A 166 -7.39 8.71 -2.78
N THR A 167 -6.73 7.57 -2.62
CA THR A 167 -5.54 7.26 -3.42
C THR A 167 -5.97 7.13 -4.89
N ILE A 168 -5.03 7.29 -5.83
CA ILE A 168 -5.31 7.02 -7.26
C ILE A 168 -5.69 5.55 -7.53
N SER A 169 -5.38 4.63 -6.61
CA SER A 169 -5.80 3.22 -6.68
C SER A 169 -7.24 3.00 -6.18
N GLY A 170 -7.89 4.02 -5.61
CA GLY A 170 -9.28 3.97 -5.18
C GLY A 170 -9.51 3.72 -3.67
N GLN A 171 -8.47 3.75 -2.84
CA GLN A 171 -8.62 3.60 -1.38
C GLN A 171 -9.03 4.92 -0.76
N LEU A 172 -10.03 4.92 0.12
CA LEU A 172 -10.41 6.13 0.86
C LEU A 172 -9.32 6.47 1.90
N ILE A 173 -8.76 7.67 1.78
CA ILE A 173 -7.77 8.25 2.70
C ILE A 173 -8.48 9.00 3.83
N ASP A 174 -9.33 9.97 3.49
CA ASP A 174 -10.04 10.79 4.48
C ASP A 174 -11.38 11.28 3.92
N SER A 175 -12.32 11.63 4.81
CA SER A 175 -13.63 12.18 4.46
C SER A 175 -14.07 13.18 5.51
N PHE A 176 -14.46 14.39 5.09
CA PHE A 176 -14.98 15.39 6.01
C PHE A 176 -15.99 16.33 5.35
N ASP A 177 -16.87 16.86 6.19
CA ASP A 177 -17.85 17.87 5.79
C ASP A 177 -17.27 19.26 5.93
N LYS A 178 -17.30 20.00 4.82
CA LYS A 178 -16.98 21.42 4.80
C LYS A 178 -18.23 22.19 5.18
N LYS A 179 -18.33 22.59 6.45
CA LYS A 179 -19.38 23.50 6.93
C LYS A 179 -19.16 24.89 6.32
N ASP A 180 -20.26 25.64 6.16
CA ASP A 180 -20.34 27.04 5.72
C ASP A 180 -20.80 27.30 4.27
N ASN A 181 -21.38 26.32 3.55
CA ASN A 181 -21.90 26.52 2.18
C ASN A 181 -20.88 27.04 1.14
N ILE A 182 -19.58 26.83 1.37
CA ILE A 182 -18.52 27.41 0.54
C ILE A 182 -18.08 26.41 -0.52
N ALA A 183 -18.31 26.71 -1.79
CA ALA A 183 -17.95 25.82 -2.89
C ALA A 183 -16.43 25.65 -3.00
N THR A 184 -15.96 24.41 -3.18
CA THR A 184 -14.56 24.13 -3.52
C THR A 184 -14.31 24.52 -4.98
N ARG A 185 -13.19 25.20 -5.23
CA ARG A 185 -12.76 25.64 -6.56
C ARG A 185 -11.60 24.79 -7.09
N SER A 186 -10.66 24.46 -6.21
CA SER A 186 -9.52 23.59 -6.53
C SER A 186 -8.93 23.02 -5.24
N THR A 187 -8.19 21.92 -5.37
CA THR A 187 -7.43 21.32 -4.27
C THR A 187 -6.00 21.02 -4.71
N TYR A 188 -5.07 21.10 -3.77
CA TYR A 188 -3.66 20.78 -3.97
C TYR A 188 -3.15 19.96 -2.79
N THR A 189 -2.20 19.05 -3.03
CA THR A 189 -1.60 18.21 -2.00
C THR A 189 -0.11 18.48 -1.86
N TYR A 190 0.27 19.51 -1.10
CA TYR A 190 1.70 19.79 -0.88
C TYR A 190 1.94 20.49 0.46
N PRO A 191 2.85 19.97 1.32
CA PRO A 191 3.58 18.70 1.19
C PRO A 191 2.64 17.47 1.36
N LYS A 192 3.18 16.26 1.13
CA LYS A 192 2.43 15.01 1.31
C LYS A 192 1.76 14.96 2.70
N GLY A 193 0.50 14.52 2.76
CA GLY A 193 -0.31 14.49 3.98
C GLY A 193 -1.05 15.80 4.29
N MET A 194 -0.92 16.82 3.44
CA MET A 194 -1.59 18.10 3.61
C MET A 194 -2.43 18.44 2.38
N LEU A 195 -3.73 18.67 2.60
CA LEU A 195 -4.67 19.13 1.60
C LEU A 195 -4.90 20.62 1.75
N ILE A 196 -4.57 21.37 0.70
CA ILE A 196 -4.87 22.79 0.58
C ILE A 196 -6.12 22.94 -0.28
N ILE A 197 -7.13 23.62 0.26
CA ILE A 197 -8.43 23.81 -0.38
C ILE A 197 -8.59 25.28 -0.72
N ASN A 198 -8.74 25.57 -2.01
CA ASN A 198 -9.16 26.90 -2.47
C ASN A 198 -10.67 26.93 -2.66
N SER A 199 -11.32 27.92 -2.07
CA SER A 199 -12.76 28.06 -2.10
C SER A 199 -13.20 29.49 -2.30
N SER A 200 -14.51 29.71 -2.46
CA SER A 200 -15.04 31.07 -2.67
C SER A 200 -14.82 32.03 -1.51
N SER A 201 -14.45 31.57 -0.31
CA SER A 201 -14.09 32.41 0.84
C SER A 201 -12.59 32.51 1.10
N GLY A 202 -11.76 31.90 0.24
CA GLY A 202 -10.31 31.85 0.40
C GLY A 202 -9.79 30.43 0.63
N TRP A 203 -8.60 30.38 1.22
CA TRP A 203 -7.79 29.17 1.36
C TRP A 203 -7.96 28.55 2.75
N SER A 204 -8.15 27.24 2.82
CA SER A 204 -8.08 26.46 4.05
C SER A 204 -7.11 25.29 3.90
N LEU A 205 -6.66 24.78 5.04
CA LEU A 205 -5.65 23.72 5.13
C LEU A 205 -6.19 22.61 6.02
N LYS A 206 -6.04 21.38 5.56
CA LYS A 206 -6.45 20.18 6.27
C LYS A 206 -5.32 19.16 6.25
N ILE A 207 -5.02 18.60 7.41
CA ILE A 207 -4.16 17.42 7.50
C ILE A 207 -5.04 16.22 7.15
N ILE A 208 -4.61 15.45 6.16
CA ILE A 208 -5.21 14.18 5.75
C ILE A 208 -4.32 13.06 6.29
N LYS A 209 -4.93 12.02 6.86
CA LYS A 209 -4.23 10.91 7.50
C LYS A 209 -4.18 9.69 6.60
#